data_AF-A0A7S2UUK5-F1
#
_entry.id   AF-A0A7S2UUK5-F1
#
_cell.length_a   1.000
_cell.length_b   1.000
_cell.length_c   1.000
_cell.angle_alpha   90.00
_cell.angle_beta   90.00
_cell.angle_gamma   90.00
#
_symmetry.space_group_name_H-M   'P 1'
#
loop_
_entity.id
_entity.type
_entity.pdbx_description
1 polymer ?
#
loop_
_entity_poly.entity_id
_entity_poly.type
_entity_poly.pdbx_seq_one_letter_code
_entity_poly.pdbx_strand_id
1 'polypeptide(L)'
;RKDTATLNNYLLGRIDDNQEESAEPRDVIQAMDLAIKTSMHLRYTSSGNGNAFYMSRAEHQQLNVADIWSGLFMRLRPTKSGLVLNVDTAAGYLMPDMNCVEYA
;
A
#
# COMPACT_ATOMS: atom_id res chain seq x y z
N ARG A 1 -4.37 -29.71 -4.94
CA ARG A 1 -5.34 -29.33 -3.86
C ARG A 1 -4.74 -29.42 -2.45
N LYS A 2 -3.61 -30.13 -2.23
CA LYS A 2 -2.86 -30.12 -0.96
C LYS A 2 -2.03 -28.83 -0.76
N ASP A 3 -1.59 -28.18 -1.83
CA ASP A 3 -0.67 -27.03 -1.76
C ASP A 3 -1.28 -25.76 -1.18
N THR A 4 -2.58 -25.55 -1.40
CA THR A 4 -3.31 -24.36 -0.93
C THR A 4 -3.46 -24.34 0.59
N ALA A 5 -3.61 -25.52 1.20
CA ALA A 5 -3.72 -25.65 2.66
C ALA A 5 -2.38 -25.36 3.35
N THR A 6 -1.28 -25.87 2.79
CA THR A 6 0.08 -25.62 3.29
C THR A 6 0.45 -24.14 3.19
N LEU A 7 0.15 -23.50 2.06
CA LEU A 7 0.40 -22.06 1.86
C LEU A 7 -0.40 -21.20 2.85
N ASN A 8 -1.68 -21.50 3.06
CA ASN A 8 -2.50 -20.77 4.02
C ASN A 8 -1.98 -20.94 5.45
N ASN A 9 -1.52 -22.13 5.84
CA ASN A 9 -0.94 -22.35 7.16
C ASN A 9 0.39 -21.60 7.33
N TYR A 10 1.22 -21.54 6.28
CA TYR A 10 2.44 -20.75 6.25
C TYR A 10 2.15 -19.25 6.40
N LEU A 11 1.26 -18.70 5.57
CA LEU A 11 0.88 -17.27 5.61
C LEU A 11 0.23 -16.83 6.94
N LEU A 12 -0.37 -17.77 7.66
CA LEU A 12 -0.98 -17.54 8.97
C LEU A 12 -0.01 -17.75 10.15
N GLY A 13 1.26 -18.09 9.88
CA GLY A 13 2.27 -18.34 10.91
C GLY A 13 1.97 -19.55 11.79
N ARG A 14 1.33 -20.58 11.23
CA ARG A 14 0.88 -21.79 11.96
C ARG A 14 1.73 -23.03 11.72
N ILE A 15 2.89 -22.88 11.08
CA ILE A 15 3.82 -24.00 10.86
C ILE A 15 4.90 -23.92 11.93
N ASP A 16 4.70 -24.64 13.03
CA ASP A 16 5.75 -25.07 13.96
C ASP A 16 5.83 -26.61 13.79
N ASP A 17 7.00 -27.23 13.66
CA ASP A 17 7.59 -27.78 14.87
C ASP A 17 9.10 -28.12 14.82
N ASN A 18 9.89 -27.93 13.74
CA ASN A 18 11.27 -28.45 13.76
C ASN A 18 12.30 -27.83 12.77
N GLN A 19 12.18 -26.57 12.36
CA GLN A 19 13.26 -25.92 11.59
C GLN A 19 13.59 -24.52 12.11
N GLU A 20 14.87 -24.34 12.42
CA GLU A 20 15.55 -23.07 12.69
C GLU A 20 15.15 -22.02 11.65
N GLU A 21 14.80 -20.81 12.12
CA GLU A 21 14.56 -19.61 11.32
C GLU A 21 13.71 -19.79 10.05
N SER A 22 12.45 -20.23 10.22
CA SER A 22 11.46 -19.92 9.19
C SER A 22 11.26 -18.39 9.18
N ALA A 23 11.81 -17.71 8.17
CA ALA A 23 11.55 -16.28 7.93
C ALA A 23 10.07 -16.01 8.19
N GLU A 24 9.76 -15.12 9.14
CA GLU A 24 8.39 -14.78 9.47
C GLU A 24 7.66 -14.51 8.14
N PRO A 25 6.47 -15.09 7.90
CA PRO A 25 5.73 -14.92 6.63
C PRO A 25 5.48 -13.44 6.30
N ARG A 26 5.70 -12.56 7.28
CA ARG A 26 5.74 -11.12 7.16
C ARG A 26 6.63 -10.62 6.03
N ASP A 27 7.85 -11.17 5.88
CA ASP A 27 8.79 -10.72 4.85
C ASP A 27 8.29 -11.08 3.45
N VAL A 28 7.71 -12.28 3.32
CA VAL A 28 7.08 -12.74 2.08
C VAL A 28 5.86 -11.88 1.73
N ILE A 29 4.99 -11.61 2.72
CA ILE A 29 3.81 -10.76 2.52
C ILE A 29 4.22 -9.33 2.19
N GLN A 30 5.28 -8.81 2.82
CA GLN A 30 5.81 -7.48 2.54
C GLN A 30 6.42 -7.39 1.14
N ALA A 31 7.19 -8.40 0.73
CA ALA A 31 7.75 -8.48 -0.62
C ALA A 31 6.63 -8.53 -1.68
N MET A 32 5.57 -9.31 -1.42
CA MET A 32 4.39 -9.36 -2.29
C MET A 32 3.63 -8.02 -2.33
N ASP A 33 3.44 -7.37 -1.18
CA ASP A 33 2.80 -6.06 -1.08
C ASP A 33 3.58 -5.01 -1.89
N LEU A 34 4.91 -5.00 -1.78
CA LEU A 34 5.79 -4.13 -2.56
C LEU A 34 5.73 -4.43 -4.05
N ALA A 35 5.74 -5.71 -4.45
CA ALA A 35 5.67 -6.13 -5.84
C ALA A 35 4.36 -5.67 -6.51
N ILE A 36 3.23 -5.83 -5.85
CA ILE A 36 1.92 -5.37 -6.35
C ILE A 36 1.91 -3.85 -6.55
N LYS A 37 2.58 -3.12 -5.66
CA LYS A 37 2.60 -1.65 -5.64
C LYS A 37 3.71 -1.03 -6.48
N THR A 38 4.63 -1.82 -7.03
CA THR A 38 5.83 -1.31 -7.70
C THR A 38 5.48 -0.36 -8.85
N SER A 39 4.48 -0.70 -9.67
CA SER A 39 4.02 0.17 -10.77
C SER A 39 3.37 1.47 -10.28
N MET A 40 2.77 1.46 -9.09
CA MET A 40 2.10 2.62 -8.49
C MET A 40 3.11 3.58 -7.90
N HIS A 41 4.16 3.07 -7.24
CA HIS A 41 5.27 3.90 -6.74
C HIS A 41 6.00 4.65 -7.85
N LEU A 42 6.03 4.11 -9.07
CA LEU A 42 6.66 4.76 -10.21
C LEU A 42 5.77 5.82 -10.89
N ARG A 43 4.46 5.80 -10.65
CA ARG A 43 3.48 6.61 -11.41
C ARG A 43 2.78 7.67 -10.56
N TYR A 44 2.70 7.46 -9.26
CA TYR A 44 1.88 8.27 -8.37
C TYR A 44 2.65 8.72 -7.14
N THR A 45 2.24 9.86 -6.59
CA THR A 45 2.77 10.33 -5.31
C THR A 45 2.30 9.39 -4.21
N SER A 46 3.24 8.74 -3.51
CA SER A 46 2.90 7.82 -2.41
C SER A 46 3.04 8.47 -1.04
N SER A 47 2.19 8.09 -0.09
CA SER A 47 2.35 8.45 1.33
C SER A 47 3.64 7.86 1.93
N GLY A 48 4.12 8.43 3.03
CA GLY A 48 5.35 7.97 3.70
C GLY A 48 5.33 6.51 4.18
N ASN A 49 4.16 5.91 4.35
CA ASN A 49 4.00 4.49 4.68
C ASN A 49 3.82 3.57 3.46
N GLY A 50 3.89 4.11 2.23
CA GLY A 50 3.79 3.36 0.98
C GLY A 50 2.46 2.67 0.71
N ASN A 51 1.39 3.07 1.42
CA ASN A 51 0.07 2.43 1.27
C ASN A 51 -0.97 3.31 0.58
N ALA A 52 -0.78 4.62 0.48
CA ALA A 52 -1.69 5.50 -0.26
C ALA A 52 -0.98 6.09 -1.47
N PHE A 53 -1.67 6.15 -2.60
CA PHE A 53 -1.18 6.62 -3.89
C PHE A 53 -2.12 7.70 -4.41
N TYR A 54 -1.60 8.90 -4.61
CA TYR A 54 -2.37 10.09 -4.99
C TYR A 54 -2.14 10.44 -6.45
N MET A 55 -3.24 10.75 -7.14
CA MET A 55 -3.26 11.13 -8.54
C MET A 55 -3.56 12.63 -8.61
N SER A 56 -2.72 13.39 -9.32
CA SER A 56 -3.07 14.77 -9.65
C SER A 56 -4.28 14.75 -10.57
N ARG A 57 -5.35 15.46 -10.19
CA ARG A 57 -6.54 15.60 -11.04
C ARG A 57 -6.36 16.85 -11.89
N ALA A 58 -6.68 16.77 -13.18
CA ALA A 58 -6.67 17.94 -14.07
C ALA A 58 -7.64 19.06 -13.62
N GLU A 59 -8.63 18.70 -12.79
CA GLU A 59 -9.55 19.62 -12.13
C GLU A 59 -9.13 19.74 -10.66
N HIS A 60 -8.32 20.74 -10.36
CA HIS A 60 -7.84 21.03 -9.00
C HIS A 60 -9.03 21.48 -8.14
N GLN A 61 -9.43 20.67 -7.15
CA GLN A 61 -10.19 21.20 -6.02
C GLN A 61 -9.19 21.81 -5.05
N GLN A 62 -9.02 23.12 -5.14
CA GLN A 62 -8.16 23.88 -4.26
C GLN A 62 -8.93 24.26 -2.99
N LEU A 63 -8.33 23.98 -1.83
CA LEU A 63 -8.79 24.46 -0.53
C LEU A 63 -7.74 25.44 0.00
N ASN A 64 -7.99 26.74 -0.18
CA ASN A 64 -7.04 27.82 0.14
C ASN A 64 -5.69 27.65 -0.58
N VAL A 65 -4.64 27.28 0.15
CA VAL A 65 -3.24 27.15 -0.33
C VAL A 65 -2.88 25.68 -0.61
N ALA A 66 -3.80 24.74 -0.41
CA ALA A 66 -3.57 23.31 -0.62
C ALA A 66 -4.47 22.73 -1.71
N ASP A 67 -3.92 21.84 -2.53
CA ASP A 67 -4.67 21.04 -3.48
C ASP A 67 -5.20 19.77 -2.81
N ILE A 68 -6.45 19.42 -3.09
CA ILE A 68 -7.00 18.12 -2.70
C ILE A 68 -6.72 17.12 -3.81
N TRP A 69 -5.90 16.12 -3.50
CA TRP A 69 -5.62 15.01 -4.41
C TRP A 69 -6.41 13.80 -4.00
N SER A 70 -7.11 13.21 -4.97
CA SER A 70 -7.75 11.91 -4.82
C SER A 70 -6.74 10.80 -5.03
N GLY A 71 -6.97 9.66 -4.41
CA GLY A 71 -6.04 8.54 -4.45
C GLY A 71 -6.67 7.23 -4.03
N LEU A 72 -5.81 6.23 -3.92
CA LEU A 72 -6.16 4.88 -3.49
C LEU A 72 -5.25 4.46 -2.35
N PHE A 73 -5.86 3.97 -1.27
CA PHE A 73 -5.18 3.16 -0.29
C PHE A 73 -5.13 1.71 -0.76
N MET A 74 -3.97 1.06 -0.65
CA MET A 74 -3.77 -0.34 -0.97
C MET A 74 -2.88 -1.02 0.07
N ARG A 75 -3.28 -2.21 0.52
CA ARG A 75 -2.46 -3.04 1.42
C ARG A 75 -2.82 -4.51 1.31
N LEU A 76 -1.83 -5.37 1.11
CA LEU A 76 -1.99 -6.81 1.21
C LEU A 76 -2.12 -7.24 2.68
N ARG A 77 -3.12 -8.06 2.99
CA ARG A 77 -3.37 -8.59 4.32
C ARG A 77 -3.61 -10.10 4.28
N PRO A 78 -2.96 -10.88 5.16
CA PRO A 78 -3.35 -12.26 5.38
C PRO A 78 -4.68 -12.33 6.13
N THR A 79 -5.54 -13.26 5.72
CA THR A 79 -6.83 -13.55 6.35
C THR A 79 -6.98 -15.06 6.52
N LYS A 80 -7.94 -15.52 7.34
CA LYS A 80 -8.20 -16.96 7.51
C LYS A 80 -8.57 -17.68 6.20
N SER A 81 -9.08 -16.94 5.21
CA SER A 81 -9.44 -17.43 3.88
C SER A 81 -8.32 -17.32 2.83
N GLY A 82 -7.18 -16.69 3.18
CA GLY A 82 -6.07 -16.45 2.26
C GLY A 82 -5.62 -14.99 2.24
N LEU A 83 -4.88 -14.59 1.21
CA LEU A 83 -4.42 -13.22 1.03
C LEU A 83 -5.53 -12.34 0.41
N VAL A 84 -5.71 -11.15 0.95
CA VAL A 84 -6.65 -10.16 0.44
C VAL A 84 -5.90 -8.85 0.19
N LEU A 85 -6.07 -8.28 -1.00
CA LEU A 85 -5.65 -6.92 -1.28
C LEU A 85 -6.75 -5.98 -0.81
N ASN A 86 -6.53 -5.27 0.29
CA ASN A 86 -7.43 -4.24 0.76
C ASN A 86 -7.23 -2.97 -0.08
N VAL A 87 -8.28 -2.51 -0.75
CA VAL A 87 -8.27 -1.28 -1.56
C VAL A 87 -9.39 -0.36 -1.08
N ASP A 88 -9.05 0.90 -0.85
CA ASP A 88 -10.02 1.93 -0.46
C ASP A 88 -9.68 3.26 -1.16
N THR A 89 -10.66 4.15 -1.22
CA THR A 89 -10.45 5.53 -1.64
C THR A 89 -9.61 6.30 -0.61
N ALA A 90 -8.78 7.21 -1.09
CA ALA A 90 -8.01 8.12 -0.26
C ALA A 90 -8.15 9.54 -0.80
N ALA A 91 -8.07 10.52 0.09
CA ALA A 91 -7.95 11.93 -0.25
C ALA A 91 -6.88 12.55 0.64
N GLY A 92 -6.03 13.39 0.06
CA GLY A 92 -4.93 14.05 0.77
C GLY A 92 -4.81 15.50 0.35
N TYR A 93 -4.37 16.34 1.29
CA TYR A 93 -3.98 17.72 1.01
C TYR A 93 -2.51 17.74 0.64
N LEU A 94 -2.20 18.24 -0.56
CA LEU A 94 -0.83 18.42 -1.03
C LEU A 94 -0.63 19.91 -1.32
N MET A 95 0.59 20.39 -1.07
CA MET A 95 0.94 21.75 -1.48
C MET A 95 1.06 21.78 -3.01
N PRO A 96 0.38 22.72 -3.68
CA PRO A 96 0.59 22.97 -5.10
C PRO A 96 2.05 23.32 -5.36
N ASP A 97 2.50 23.04 -6.58
CA ASP A 97 3.77 23.57 -7.06
C ASP A 97 3.61 25.08 -7.28
N MET A 98 4.05 25.87 -6.31
CA MET A 98 3.94 27.33 -6.31
C MET A 98 5.28 27.96 -5.96
N ASN A 99 5.50 29.20 -6.39
CA ASN A 99 6.70 29.93 -6.01
C ASN A 99 6.69 30.18 -4.50
N CYS A 100 7.85 30.06 -3.85
CA CYS A 100 8.03 30.32 -2.42
C CYS A 100 7.49 31.71 -2.00
N VAL A 101 7.49 32.67 -2.93
CA VAL A 101 6.97 34.03 -2.72
C VAL A 101 5.44 34.07 -2.67
N GLU A 102 4.75 33.18 -3.39
CA GLU A 102 3.28 33.11 -3.44
C GLU A 102 2.69 32.36 -2.23
N TYR A 103 3.53 31.59 -1.54
CA TYR A 103 3.16 30.87 -0.31
C TYR A 103 3.13 31.77 0.94
N ALA A 104 3.82 32.92 0.91
CA ALA A 104 4.09 33.77 2.08
C ALA A 104 2.98 34.79 2.40
#